data_AF-A0A7X2IWM3-F1
#
_entry.id   AF-A0A7X2IWM3-F1
#
_cell.length_a   1.000
_cell.length_b   1.000
_cell.length_c   1.000
_cell.angle_alpha   90.00
_cell.angle_beta   90.00
_cell.angle_gamma   90.00
#
_symmetry.space_group_name_H-M   'P 1'
#
loop_
_entity.id
_entity.type
_entity.pdbx_description
1 polymer ?
#
loop_
_entity_poly.entity_id
_entity_poly.type
_entity_poly.pdbx_seq_one_letter_code
_entity_poly.pdbx_strand_id
1 'polypeptide(L)'
;MPGKIRHYFASGNTAKGFHSLYASSLDPLQRLYILKGGPGTGKSTLMKKLGETWSKKGFDVEYIHCSSDHESIDGILLPQLQAGVADGTAPHIIEPRVPGAIEEYINLGAGWNSSELRKHKKELLALRENIQSSYQSAYHEFSQALRIHDDWEKIFIENMNFKKANLLTQKLLSEFFQEENLNKKAKVIHRFLGAATSRGAVDYVPNLTEDVQRRIFIKGRPGSGKSTMLKKIAAEAEKRGYDTEVYHCGFDPDSLDMVILREAGIAIFDSTAPHEYFPEREGDEILDMYALAILPGTDEKFAVQLKEISSRYAERMKQGTFYLAEAKALHDQVEAIYTSSMNFLSVNEAAEEISSEFERLAAEQIIY
;
A
#
# COMPACT_ATOMS: atom_id res chain seq x y z
N MET A 1 -5.06 -0.95 27.46
CA MET A 1 -3.84 -0.91 26.63
C MET A 1 -4.20 -0.20 25.33
N PRO A 2 -3.27 0.54 24.68
CA PRO A 2 -3.56 1.10 23.37
C PRO A 2 -3.88 -0.03 22.38
N GLY A 3 -4.76 0.23 21.42
CA GLY A 3 -5.09 -0.74 20.37
C GLY A 3 -3.95 -0.87 19.37
N LYS A 4 -3.97 -1.95 18.58
CA LYS A 4 -2.93 -2.22 17.58
C LYS A 4 -2.98 -1.19 16.46
N ILE A 5 -1.81 -0.80 15.97
CA ILE A 5 -1.70 0.14 14.87
C ILE A 5 -1.10 -0.57 13.67
N ARG A 6 -1.76 -0.47 12.51
CA ARG A 6 -1.23 -0.98 11.24
C ARG A 6 -1.04 0.15 10.25
N HIS A 7 0.10 0.14 9.55
CA HIS A 7 0.45 1.08 8.51
C HIS A 7 0.56 0.35 7.18
N TYR A 8 -0.04 0.89 6.12
CA TYR A 8 0.11 0.34 4.76
C TYR A 8 -0.19 1.37 3.68
N PHE A 9 0.08 0.99 2.44
CA PHE A 9 -0.33 1.73 1.25
C PHE A 9 -1.50 1.02 0.56
N ALA A 10 -2.47 1.80 0.10
CA ALA A 10 -3.57 1.31 -0.76
C ALA A 10 -3.54 1.94 -2.16
N SER A 11 -2.47 2.68 -2.48
CA SER A 11 -2.16 3.19 -3.82
C SER A 11 -0.65 3.14 -4.04
N GLY A 12 -0.22 3.23 -5.30
CA GLY A 12 1.19 3.20 -5.66
C GLY A 12 1.50 3.98 -6.93
N ASN A 13 2.71 4.55 -6.97
CA ASN A 13 3.32 5.08 -8.19
C ASN A 13 4.05 3.95 -8.91
N THR A 14 3.35 3.27 -9.82
CA THR A 14 3.84 2.01 -10.42
C THR A 14 4.43 2.22 -11.81
N ALA A 15 5.06 1.18 -12.37
CA ALA A 15 5.47 1.14 -13.77
C ALA A 15 4.31 1.26 -14.78
N LYS A 16 3.06 1.10 -14.32
CA LYS A 16 1.84 1.28 -15.11
C LYS A 16 1.12 2.59 -14.80
N GLY A 17 1.79 3.51 -14.11
CA GLY A 17 1.22 4.77 -13.63
C GLY A 17 0.65 4.67 -12.21
N PHE A 18 -0.18 5.65 -11.85
CA PHE A 18 -0.89 5.61 -10.57
C PHE A 18 -1.86 4.42 -10.54
N HIS A 19 -1.75 3.59 -9.51
CA HIS A 19 -2.63 2.45 -9.29
C HIS A 19 -3.27 2.56 -7.91
N SER A 20 -4.55 2.21 -7.82
CA SER A 20 -5.34 2.35 -6.60
C SER A 20 -6.01 1.02 -6.27
N LEU A 21 -5.71 0.49 -5.10
CA LEU A 21 -6.37 -0.65 -4.46
C LEU A 21 -7.26 -0.20 -3.29
N TYR A 22 -7.50 1.11 -3.21
CA TYR A 22 -8.20 1.79 -2.13
C TYR A 22 -9.57 1.19 -1.83
N ALA A 23 -10.33 0.88 -2.89
CA ALA A 23 -11.65 0.27 -2.78
C ALA A 23 -11.63 -1.04 -1.98
N SER A 24 -10.59 -1.88 -2.12
CA SER A 24 -10.52 -3.16 -1.42
C SER A 24 -10.40 -3.00 0.10
N SER A 25 -9.75 -1.93 0.57
CA SER A 25 -9.65 -1.63 2.01
C SER A 25 -10.90 -0.94 2.57
N LEU A 26 -11.64 -0.21 1.74
CA LEU A 26 -12.85 0.53 2.16
C LEU A 26 -14.16 -0.24 2.02
N ASP A 27 -14.25 -1.19 1.09
CA ASP A 27 -15.43 -2.01 0.82
C ASP A 27 -16.09 -2.64 2.07
N PRO A 28 -15.32 -3.11 3.08
CA PRO A 28 -15.88 -3.75 4.27
C PRO A 28 -16.54 -2.79 5.28
N LEU A 29 -16.42 -1.48 5.09
CA LEU A 29 -16.90 -0.49 6.05
C LEU A 29 -18.42 -0.32 5.95
N GLN A 30 -19.06 -0.16 7.10
CA GLN A 30 -20.47 0.20 7.25
C GLN A 30 -20.66 1.72 7.40
N ARG A 31 -19.60 2.44 7.76
CA ARG A 31 -19.60 3.90 7.85
C ARG A 31 -18.29 4.48 7.32
N LEU A 32 -18.36 5.41 6.38
CA LEU A 32 -17.18 6.02 5.77
C LEU A 32 -17.38 7.53 5.57
N TYR A 33 -16.49 8.32 6.15
CA TYR A 33 -16.41 9.75 5.84
C TYR A 33 -15.38 9.99 4.74
N ILE A 34 -15.79 10.65 3.67
CA ILE A 34 -14.93 10.99 2.54
C ILE A 34 -14.62 12.48 2.59
N LEU A 35 -13.39 12.82 2.91
CA LEU A 35 -12.92 14.20 2.96
C LEU A 35 -12.68 14.72 1.54
N LYS A 36 -13.23 15.89 1.24
CA LYS A 36 -13.00 16.63 0.00
C LYS A 36 -12.36 17.98 0.34
N GLY A 37 -11.27 18.31 -0.35
CA GLY A 37 -10.57 19.59 -0.19
C GLY A 37 -9.26 19.60 -0.96
N GLY A 38 -8.71 20.79 -1.25
CA GLY A 38 -7.42 20.91 -1.94
C GLY A 38 -6.22 20.38 -1.13
N PRO A 39 -4.99 20.51 -1.64
CA PRO A 39 -3.78 20.32 -0.84
C PRO A 39 -3.78 21.26 0.39
N GLY A 40 -3.15 20.85 1.51
CA GLY A 40 -3.00 21.70 2.70
C GLY A 40 -4.27 21.97 3.52
N THR A 41 -5.41 21.32 3.22
CA THR A 41 -6.67 21.54 3.96
C THR A 41 -6.76 20.82 5.30
N GLY A 42 -5.66 20.29 5.82
CA GLY A 42 -5.62 19.62 7.13
C GLY A 42 -6.17 18.18 7.16
N LYS A 43 -6.44 17.55 6.01
CA LYS A 43 -6.97 16.16 5.92
C LYS A 43 -6.12 15.16 6.70
N SER A 44 -4.84 15.08 6.35
CA SER A 44 -3.86 14.18 6.99
C SER A 44 -3.75 14.44 8.51
N THR A 45 -3.71 15.71 8.92
CA THR A 45 -3.67 16.10 10.34
C THR A 45 -4.91 15.67 11.11
N LEU A 46 -6.10 15.89 10.54
CA LEU A 46 -7.37 15.44 11.13
C LEU A 46 -7.36 13.92 11.33
N MET A 47 -6.98 13.17 10.29
CA MET A 47 -6.95 11.71 10.34
C MET A 47 -5.94 11.17 11.35
N LYS A 48 -4.73 11.74 11.42
CA LYS A 48 -3.72 11.41 12.45
C LYS A 48 -4.26 11.63 13.86
N LYS A 49 -4.90 12.78 14.11
CA LYS A 49 -5.49 13.10 15.42
C LYS A 49 -6.59 12.10 15.82
N LEU A 50 -7.46 11.73 14.88
CA LEU A 50 -8.48 10.71 15.12
C LEU A 50 -7.83 9.36 15.46
N GLY A 51 -6.90 8.89 14.65
CA GLY A 51 -6.24 7.60 14.88
C GLY A 51 -5.48 7.54 16.21
N GLU A 52 -4.76 8.60 16.59
CA GLU A 52 -4.11 8.68 17.91
C GLU A 52 -5.12 8.61 19.06
N THR A 53 -6.26 9.28 18.92
CA THR A 53 -7.31 9.32 19.94
C THR A 53 -7.94 7.93 20.12
N TRP A 54 -8.28 7.26 19.02
CA TRP A 54 -8.91 5.95 19.04
C TRP A 54 -7.97 4.82 19.46
N SER A 55 -6.70 4.88 19.05
CA SER A 55 -5.67 3.95 19.56
C SER A 55 -5.52 4.08 21.07
N LYS A 56 -5.47 5.31 21.63
CA LYS A 56 -5.42 5.54 23.09
C LYS A 56 -6.66 5.01 23.82
N LYS A 57 -7.82 5.00 23.16
CA LYS A 57 -9.06 4.38 23.66
C LYS A 57 -9.07 2.85 23.59
N GLY A 58 -8.03 2.22 23.02
CA GLY A 58 -7.88 0.77 22.94
C GLY A 58 -8.42 0.13 21.66
N PHE A 59 -8.83 0.92 20.67
CA PHE A 59 -9.29 0.42 19.38
C PHE A 59 -8.13 0.21 18.43
N ASP A 60 -8.21 -0.84 17.59
CA ASP A 60 -7.23 -1.04 16.54
C ASP A 60 -7.42 0.03 15.46
N VAL A 61 -6.31 0.53 14.93
CA VAL A 61 -6.30 1.61 13.94
C VAL A 61 -5.46 1.18 12.75
N GLU A 62 -6.02 1.35 11.56
CA GLU A 62 -5.31 1.16 10.31
C GLU A 62 -5.07 2.52 9.64
N TYR A 63 -3.82 2.84 9.32
CA TYR A 63 -3.42 4.03 8.58
C TYR A 63 -3.09 3.68 7.14
N ILE A 64 -3.78 4.36 6.21
CA ILE A 64 -3.49 4.31 4.79
C ILE A 64 -2.59 5.51 4.44
N HIS A 65 -1.34 5.24 4.09
CA HIS A 65 -0.36 6.26 3.74
C HIS A 65 -0.49 6.71 2.29
N CYS A 66 -0.18 7.98 2.05
CA CYS A 66 -0.15 8.54 0.71
C CYS A 66 1.11 8.10 -0.05
N SER A 67 0.93 7.52 -1.24
CA SER A 67 2.06 7.10 -2.09
C SER A 67 2.86 8.27 -2.66
N SER A 68 2.27 9.46 -2.69
CA SER A 68 2.92 10.70 -3.15
C SER A 68 3.67 11.43 -2.03
N ASP A 69 3.22 11.25 -0.79
CA ASP A 69 3.83 11.80 0.41
C ASP A 69 3.68 10.81 1.58
N HIS A 70 4.68 9.98 1.82
CA HIS A 70 4.56 8.89 2.79
C HIS A 70 4.34 9.36 4.24
N GLU A 71 4.66 10.63 4.55
CA GLU A 71 4.39 11.22 5.86
C GLU A 71 2.92 11.65 6.00
N SER A 72 2.19 11.78 4.89
CA SER A 72 0.77 12.07 4.85
C SER A 72 -0.08 10.81 4.89
N ILE A 73 -1.26 10.96 5.49
CA ILE A 73 -2.27 9.91 5.59
C ILE A 73 -3.39 10.25 4.62
N ASP A 74 -3.78 9.27 3.82
CA ASP A 74 -4.97 9.33 2.97
C ASP A 74 -6.18 8.72 3.66
N GLY A 75 -6.01 7.82 4.63
CA GLY A 75 -7.15 7.19 5.31
C GLY A 75 -6.84 6.66 6.71
N ILE A 76 -7.86 6.63 7.57
CA ILE A 76 -7.85 5.90 8.84
C ILE A 76 -9.06 5.00 8.95
N LEU A 77 -8.84 3.74 9.33
CA LEU A 77 -9.91 2.77 9.56
C LEU A 77 -9.89 2.30 11.01
N LEU A 78 -11.08 2.06 11.54
CA LEU A 78 -11.34 1.46 12.84
C LEU A 78 -12.05 0.13 12.60
N PRO A 79 -11.31 -0.98 12.43
CA PRO A 79 -11.88 -2.26 11.98
C PRO A 79 -13.00 -2.77 12.89
N GLN A 80 -12.86 -2.63 14.20
CA GLN A 80 -13.89 -3.03 15.16
C GLN A 80 -15.21 -2.30 14.93
N LEU A 81 -15.16 -1.00 14.61
CA LEU A 81 -16.35 -0.19 14.33
C LEU A 81 -16.87 -0.37 12.90
N GLN A 82 -16.12 -1.05 12.03
CA GLN A 82 -16.35 -1.06 10.59
C GLN A 82 -16.52 0.36 10.03
N ALA A 83 -15.75 1.30 10.59
CA ALA A 83 -15.86 2.72 10.29
C ALA A 83 -14.51 3.29 9.85
N GLY A 84 -14.52 4.37 9.05
CA GLY A 84 -13.28 5.01 8.62
C GLY A 84 -13.47 6.41 8.05
N VAL A 85 -12.33 7.05 7.80
CA VAL A 85 -12.21 8.33 7.10
C VAL A 85 -11.20 8.17 5.97
N ALA A 86 -11.50 8.72 4.80
CA ALA A 86 -10.62 8.66 3.64
C ALA A 86 -10.59 9.98 2.87
N ASP A 87 -9.46 10.30 2.24
CA ASP A 87 -9.32 11.37 1.27
C ASP A 87 -9.95 10.94 -0.07
N GLY A 88 -10.98 11.66 -0.49
CA GLY A 88 -11.63 11.45 -1.78
C GLY A 88 -11.10 12.37 -2.89
N THR A 89 -10.02 13.09 -2.66
CA THR A 89 -9.44 14.05 -3.63
C THR A 89 -8.62 13.30 -4.68
N ALA A 90 -8.70 13.74 -5.94
CA ALA A 90 -7.90 13.14 -7.02
C ALA A 90 -6.41 13.05 -6.62
N PRO A 91 -5.71 11.93 -6.90
CA PRO A 91 -6.15 10.80 -7.73
C PRO A 91 -7.00 9.73 -7.01
N HIS A 92 -7.27 9.88 -5.71
CA HIS A 92 -8.02 8.93 -4.87
C HIS A 92 -9.54 9.13 -4.97
N ILE A 93 -10.08 9.17 -6.19
CA ILE A 93 -11.52 9.39 -6.35
C ILE A 93 -12.28 8.19 -5.77
N ILE A 94 -12.98 8.42 -4.67
CA ILE A 94 -13.89 7.45 -4.04
C ILE A 94 -15.32 7.78 -4.48
N GLU A 95 -15.94 6.83 -5.15
CA GLU A 95 -17.35 6.85 -5.54
C GLU A 95 -18.21 6.16 -4.48
N PRO A 96 -19.15 6.89 -3.82
CA PRO A 96 -20.07 6.33 -2.85
C PRO A 96 -20.94 5.23 -3.45
N ARG A 97 -21.11 4.12 -2.74
CA ARG A 97 -22.02 3.05 -3.16
C ARG A 97 -23.43 3.30 -2.64
N VAL A 98 -23.55 3.72 -1.38
CA VAL A 98 -24.83 4.00 -0.71
C VAL A 98 -24.73 5.31 0.08
N PRO A 99 -24.60 6.46 -0.62
CA PRO A 99 -24.39 7.76 0.02
C PRO A 99 -25.50 8.10 1.03
N GLY A 100 -25.10 8.59 2.20
CA GLY A 100 -25.98 8.90 3.32
C GLY A 100 -26.31 7.70 4.23
N ALA A 101 -26.15 6.46 3.75
CA ALA A 101 -26.27 5.26 4.58
C ALA A 101 -24.90 4.72 5.02
N ILE A 102 -23.94 4.67 4.09
CA ILE A 102 -22.57 4.21 4.34
C ILE A 102 -21.61 5.38 4.22
N GLU A 103 -21.56 6.01 3.05
CA GLU A 103 -20.60 7.07 2.76
C GLU A 103 -21.18 8.48 2.95
N GLU A 104 -20.37 9.37 3.52
CA GLU A 104 -20.72 10.78 3.72
C GLU A 104 -19.58 11.71 3.32
N TYR A 105 -19.89 12.75 2.54
CA TYR A 105 -18.89 13.72 2.12
C TYR A 105 -18.75 14.85 3.13
N ILE A 106 -17.50 15.13 3.52
CA ILE A 106 -17.15 16.30 4.31
C ILE A 106 -16.32 17.25 3.45
N ASN A 107 -16.84 18.46 3.22
CA ASN A 107 -16.17 19.48 2.43
C ASN A 107 -15.28 20.38 3.30
N LEU A 108 -14.01 20.00 3.44
CA LEU A 108 -13.00 20.83 4.10
C LEU A 108 -12.59 22.05 3.27
N GLY A 109 -12.98 22.09 1.99
CA GLY A 109 -12.80 23.26 1.13
C GLY A 109 -13.65 24.47 1.55
N ALA A 110 -14.62 24.32 2.46
CA ALA A 110 -15.44 25.44 2.92
C ALA A 110 -14.62 26.55 3.61
N GLY A 111 -13.47 26.21 4.21
CA GLY A 111 -12.62 27.14 4.95
C GLY A 111 -11.72 28.06 4.11
N TRP A 112 -11.68 27.92 2.78
CA TRP A 112 -10.70 28.67 1.96
C TRP A 112 -11.10 30.11 1.65
N ASN A 113 -10.12 31.02 1.64
CA ASN A 113 -10.30 32.36 1.11
C ASN A 113 -10.17 32.34 -0.42
N SER A 114 -11.31 32.15 -1.10
CA SER A 114 -11.38 32.14 -2.56
C SER A 114 -10.84 33.42 -3.21
N SER A 115 -10.94 34.58 -2.53
CA SER A 115 -10.46 35.85 -3.09
C SER A 115 -8.92 35.93 -3.09
N GLU A 116 -8.27 35.40 -2.06
CA GLU A 116 -6.80 35.28 -1.99
C GLU A 116 -6.30 34.23 -2.99
N LEU A 117 -6.91 33.05 -3.05
CA LEU A 117 -6.53 32.00 -4.00
C LEU A 117 -6.63 32.45 -5.47
N ARG A 118 -7.61 33.30 -5.81
CA ARG A 118 -7.73 33.84 -7.17
C ARG A 118 -6.52 34.67 -7.58
N LYS A 119 -5.81 35.32 -6.64
CA LYS A 119 -4.57 36.07 -6.93
C LYS A 119 -3.45 35.14 -7.41
N HIS A 120 -3.42 33.90 -6.88
CA HIS A 120 -2.45 32.86 -7.25
C HIS A 120 -2.92 31.96 -8.41
N LYS A 121 -4.04 32.26 -9.08
CA LYS A 121 -4.62 31.36 -10.10
C LYS A 121 -3.62 30.93 -11.18
N LYS A 122 -2.85 31.88 -11.73
CA LYS A 122 -1.89 31.57 -12.82
C LYS A 122 -0.75 30.69 -12.31
N GLU A 123 -0.23 30.97 -11.13
CA GLU A 123 0.82 30.21 -10.46
C GLU A 123 0.34 28.78 -10.17
N LEU A 124 -0.86 28.63 -9.57
CA LEU A 124 -1.45 27.32 -9.27
C LEU A 124 -1.68 26.47 -10.53
N LEU A 125 -2.09 27.08 -11.64
CA LEU A 125 -2.23 26.37 -12.92
C LEU A 125 -0.89 25.87 -13.44
N ALA A 126 0.14 26.72 -13.46
CA ALA A 126 1.48 26.35 -13.89
C ALA A 126 2.09 25.25 -13.00
N LEU A 127 1.95 25.36 -11.67
CA LEU A 127 2.40 24.33 -10.73
C LEU A 127 1.71 22.99 -10.99
N ARG A 128 0.40 22.98 -11.22
CA ARG A 128 -0.34 21.74 -11.54
C ARG A 128 0.11 21.08 -12.84
N GLU A 129 0.33 21.87 -13.89
CA GLU A 129 0.86 21.36 -15.16
C GLU A 129 2.24 20.74 -14.97
N ASN A 130 3.12 21.40 -14.20
CA ASN A 130 4.46 20.88 -13.91
C ASN A 130 4.41 19.60 -13.06
N ILE A 131 3.55 19.54 -12.03
CA ILE A 131 3.34 18.33 -11.22
C ILE A 131 2.92 17.16 -12.11
N GLN A 132 1.93 17.38 -13.00
CA GLN A 132 1.46 16.36 -13.92
C GLN A 132 2.59 15.89 -14.86
N SER A 133 3.39 16.81 -15.38
CA SER A 133 4.55 16.49 -16.23
C SER A 133 5.62 15.68 -15.48
N SER A 134 5.92 16.02 -14.22
CA SER A 134 6.84 15.26 -13.37
C SER A 134 6.33 13.84 -13.13
N TYR A 135 5.05 13.65 -12.80
CA TYR A 135 4.48 12.29 -12.67
C TYR A 135 4.53 11.51 -13.99
N GLN A 136 4.23 12.13 -15.13
CA GLN A 136 4.34 11.48 -16.43
C GLN A 136 5.77 11.02 -16.73
N SER A 137 6.76 11.85 -16.41
CA SER A 137 8.18 11.51 -16.54
C SER A 137 8.56 10.36 -15.59
N ALA A 138 8.12 10.39 -14.34
CA ALA A 138 8.35 9.30 -13.39
C ALA A 138 7.79 7.96 -13.90
N TYR A 139 6.53 7.95 -14.35
CA TYR A 139 5.89 6.75 -14.88
C TYR A 139 6.51 6.28 -16.19
N HIS A 140 7.00 7.20 -17.02
CA HIS A 140 7.76 6.84 -18.21
C HIS A 140 9.03 6.08 -17.82
N GLU A 141 9.83 6.61 -16.90
CA GLU A 141 11.05 5.95 -16.42
C GLU A 141 10.77 4.58 -15.78
N PHE A 142 9.73 4.48 -14.95
CA PHE A 142 9.32 3.19 -14.37
C PHE A 142 8.83 2.19 -15.43
N SER A 143 8.13 2.64 -16.47
CA SER A 143 7.74 1.76 -17.58
C SER A 143 8.94 1.21 -18.35
N GLN A 144 10.02 2.00 -18.49
CA GLN A 144 11.27 1.52 -19.08
C GLN A 144 12.00 0.56 -18.13
N ALA A 145 12.02 0.87 -16.83
CA ALA A 145 12.58 -0.03 -15.81
C ALA A 145 11.88 -1.38 -15.81
N LEU A 146 10.55 -1.44 -16.00
CA LEU A 146 9.81 -2.69 -16.05
C LEU A 146 10.21 -3.56 -17.25
N ARG A 147 10.42 -2.95 -18.43
CA ARG A 147 10.92 -3.69 -19.60
C ARG A 147 12.32 -4.27 -19.38
N ILE A 148 13.19 -3.53 -18.69
CA ILE A 148 14.52 -4.02 -18.32
C ILE A 148 14.42 -5.11 -17.26
N HIS A 149 13.46 -4.99 -16.33
CA HIS A 149 13.16 -6.03 -15.34
C HIS A 149 12.70 -7.33 -16.04
N ASP A 150 11.87 -7.25 -17.08
CA ASP A 150 11.45 -8.42 -17.87
C ASP A 150 12.64 -9.14 -18.52
N ASP A 151 13.61 -8.37 -19.08
CA ASP A 151 14.87 -8.92 -19.59
C ASP A 151 15.67 -9.63 -18.48
N TRP A 152 15.64 -9.09 -17.26
CA TRP A 152 16.26 -9.70 -16.09
C TRP A 152 15.58 -11.03 -15.73
N GLU A 153 14.25 -11.04 -15.64
CA GLU A 153 13.47 -12.24 -15.31
C GLU A 153 13.72 -13.37 -16.30
N LYS A 154 13.80 -13.04 -17.59
CA LYS A 154 13.99 -14.02 -18.67
C LYS A 154 15.20 -14.93 -18.42
N ILE A 155 16.32 -14.39 -17.96
CA ILE A 155 17.53 -15.18 -17.64
C ILE A 155 17.20 -16.25 -16.60
N PHE A 156 16.50 -15.89 -15.53
CA PHE A 156 16.20 -16.83 -14.45
C PHE A 156 15.06 -17.79 -14.81
N ILE A 157 14.04 -17.32 -15.54
CA ILE A 157 12.94 -18.15 -16.06
C ILE A 157 13.49 -19.25 -16.96
N GLU A 158 14.41 -18.94 -17.88
CA GLU A 158 15.03 -19.92 -18.78
C GLU A 158 15.91 -20.96 -18.04
N ASN A 159 16.36 -20.63 -16.83
CA ASN A 159 17.17 -21.51 -15.97
C ASN A 159 16.38 -22.05 -14.77
N MET A 160 15.05 -21.91 -14.77
CA MET A 160 14.18 -22.33 -13.66
C MET A 160 13.70 -23.77 -13.83
N ASN A 161 13.78 -24.53 -12.74
CA ASN A 161 13.11 -25.83 -12.62
C ASN A 161 11.67 -25.65 -12.12
N PHE A 162 10.74 -25.44 -13.06
CA PHE A 162 9.32 -25.25 -12.75
C PHE A 162 8.69 -26.42 -11.99
N LYS A 163 9.15 -27.66 -12.21
CA LYS A 163 8.65 -28.82 -11.47
C LYS A 163 8.97 -28.70 -9.98
N LYS A 164 10.21 -28.36 -9.63
CA LYS A 164 10.63 -28.14 -8.24
C LYS A 164 9.86 -26.99 -7.58
N ALA A 165 9.72 -25.86 -8.27
CA ALA A 165 8.97 -24.72 -7.73
C ALA A 165 7.49 -25.04 -7.48
N ASN A 166 6.86 -25.81 -8.38
CA ASN A 166 5.48 -26.26 -8.20
C ASN A 166 5.34 -27.24 -7.04
N LEU A 167 6.26 -28.21 -6.90
CA LEU A 167 6.28 -29.14 -5.76
C LEU A 167 6.46 -28.41 -4.44
N LEU A 168 7.35 -27.41 -4.40
CA LEU A 168 7.55 -26.56 -3.23
C LEU A 168 6.27 -25.80 -2.87
N THR A 169 5.60 -25.21 -3.86
CA THR A 169 4.32 -24.53 -3.64
C THR A 169 3.28 -25.50 -3.06
N GLN A 170 3.16 -26.72 -3.61
CA GLN A 170 2.24 -27.74 -3.10
C GLN A 170 2.56 -28.17 -1.66
N LYS A 171 3.86 -28.26 -1.32
CA LYS A 171 4.29 -28.53 0.05
C LYS A 171 3.82 -27.42 1.00
N LEU A 172 4.05 -26.16 0.65
CA LEU A 172 3.59 -25.01 1.46
C LEU A 172 2.08 -24.99 1.62
N LEU A 173 1.31 -25.21 0.54
CA LEU A 173 -0.15 -25.30 0.62
C LEU A 173 -0.61 -26.41 1.58
N SER A 174 0.00 -27.59 1.49
CA SER A 174 -0.32 -28.72 2.37
C SER A 174 0.03 -28.42 3.83
N GLU A 175 1.12 -27.70 4.05
CA GLU A 175 1.59 -27.31 5.38
C GLU A 175 0.73 -26.20 6.01
N PHE A 176 0.34 -25.21 5.23
CA PHE A 176 -0.42 -24.05 5.71
C PHE A 176 -1.87 -24.39 6.05
N PHE A 177 -2.48 -25.28 5.25
CA PHE A 177 -3.92 -25.54 5.35
C PHE A 177 -4.27 -26.96 5.78
N GLN A 178 -3.34 -27.91 5.68
CA GLN A 178 -3.59 -29.33 5.97
C GLN A 178 -4.90 -29.82 5.30
N GLU A 179 -5.79 -30.49 6.03
CA GLU A 179 -7.13 -30.86 5.57
C GLU A 179 -8.23 -29.86 6.00
N GLU A 180 -7.84 -28.73 6.60
CA GLU A 180 -8.76 -27.76 7.19
C GLU A 180 -9.44 -26.88 6.14
N ASN A 181 -10.71 -26.59 6.40
CA ASN A 181 -11.51 -25.58 5.72
C ASN A 181 -12.29 -24.81 6.79
N LEU A 182 -12.30 -23.48 6.68
CA LEU A 182 -13.11 -22.64 7.54
C LEU A 182 -14.53 -22.55 6.98
N ASN A 183 -15.53 -22.72 7.85
CA ASN A 183 -16.94 -22.62 7.45
C ASN A 183 -17.39 -21.15 7.37
N LYS A 184 -16.71 -20.36 6.54
CA LYS A 184 -17.06 -18.98 6.22
C LYS A 184 -16.62 -18.63 4.81
N LYS A 185 -17.22 -17.56 4.27
CA LYS A 185 -16.69 -16.92 3.06
C LYS A 185 -15.47 -16.10 3.45
N ALA A 186 -14.34 -16.33 2.78
CA ALA A 186 -13.13 -15.54 2.97
C ALA A 186 -13.34 -14.08 2.61
N LYS A 187 -12.76 -13.18 3.41
CA LYS A 187 -12.56 -11.78 3.06
C LYS A 187 -11.17 -11.61 2.47
N VAL A 188 -11.09 -11.15 1.22
CA VAL A 188 -9.82 -10.87 0.53
C VAL A 188 -9.62 -9.37 0.41
N ILE A 189 -8.50 -8.87 0.93
CA ILE A 189 -8.15 -7.44 0.90
C ILE A 189 -6.85 -7.28 0.12
N HIS A 190 -6.87 -6.39 -0.88
CA HIS A 190 -5.73 -6.05 -1.72
C HIS A 190 -5.14 -4.71 -1.31
N ARG A 191 -3.82 -4.68 -1.10
CA ARG A 191 -3.01 -3.52 -0.69
C ARG A 191 -1.67 -3.55 -1.42
N PHE A 192 -0.80 -2.57 -1.17
CA PHE A 192 0.59 -2.62 -1.63
C PHE A 192 1.52 -2.95 -0.46
N LEU A 193 2.51 -3.82 -0.69
CA LEU A 193 3.55 -4.14 0.30
C LEU A 193 4.29 -2.86 0.73
N GLY A 194 4.63 -2.05 -0.27
CA GLY A 194 5.26 -0.75 -0.14
C GLY A 194 4.93 0.14 -1.33
N ALA A 195 5.41 1.37 -1.32
CA ALA A 195 5.21 2.33 -2.40
C ALA A 195 6.55 2.90 -2.89
N ALA A 196 6.62 3.22 -4.18
CA ALA A 196 7.63 4.11 -4.72
C ALA A 196 7.28 5.56 -4.36
N THR A 197 8.13 6.20 -3.57
CA THR A 197 7.94 7.56 -3.04
C THR A 197 9.05 8.49 -3.51
N SER A 198 8.91 9.79 -3.21
CA SER A 198 9.96 10.80 -3.44
C SER A 198 11.28 10.51 -2.70
N ARG A 199 11.27 9.64 -1.69
CA ARG A 199 12.46 9.20 -0.93
C ARG A 199 12.93 7.79 -1.31
N GLY A 200 12.37 7.20 -2.36
CA GLY A 200 12.59 5.81 -2.74
C GLY A 200 11.51 4.88 -2.21
N ALA A 201 11.82 3.59 -2.11
CA ALA A 201 10.87 2.58 -1.67
C ALA A 201 10.62 2.68 -0.15
N VAL A 202 9.35 2.69 0.25
CA VAL A 202 8.92 2.71 1.66
C VAL A 202 7.90 1.60 1.87
N ASP A 203 8.03 0.83 2.95
CA ASP A 203 7.10 -0.22 3.33
C ASP A 203 6.90 -0.26 4.85
N TYR A 204 5.99 -1.13 5.28
CA TYR A 204 5.64 -1.33 6.69
C TYR A 204 5.62 -2.81 7.08
N VAL A 205 6.39 -3.67 6.40
CA VAL A 205 6.37 -5.13 6.62
C VAL A 205 6.61 -5.52 8.09
N PRO A 206 7.56 -4.91 8.83
CA PRO A 206 7.76 -5.23 10.24
C PRO A 206 6.51 -4.97 11.09
N ASN A 207 5.82 -3.84 10.86
CA ASN A 207 4.58 -3.50 11.56
C ASN A 207 3.41 -4.40 11.14
N LEU A 208 3.24 -4.66 9.85
CA LEU A 208 2.16 -5.49 9.33
C LEU A 208 2.21 -6.95 9.81
N THR A 209 3.43 -7.44 10.08
CA THR A 209 3.68 -8.82 10.49
C THR A 209 3.97 -8.97 11.98
N GLU A 210 3.93 -7.90 12.78
CA GLU A 210 4.37 -7.92 14.18
C GLU A 210 3.65 -8.94 15.05
N ASP A 211 2.37 -9.20 14.78
CA ASP A 211 1.50 -10.11 15.53
C ASP A 211 1.31 -11.47 14.84
N VAL A 212 2.10 -11.75 13.79
CA VAL A 212 2.04 -13.01 13.03
C VAL A 212 3.14 -13.96 13.48
N GLN A 213 2.77 -15.14 13.98
CA GLN A 213 3.70 -16.06 14.63
C GLN A 213 4.78 -16.59 13.70
N ARG A 214 4.41 -16.96 12.48
CA ARG A 214 5.33 -17.55 11.49
C ARG A 214 5.53 -16.59 10.32
N ARG A 215 6.78 -16.19 10.07
CA ARG A 215 7.14 -15.31 8.95
C ARG A 215 8.09 -16.02 8.00
N ILE A 216 7.74 -16.10 6.73
CA ILE A 216 8.51 -16.78 5.70
C ILE A 216 9.05 -15.73 4.72
N PHE A 217 10.37 -15.57 4.74
CA PHE A 217 11.11 -14.60 3.94
C PHE A 217 11.54 -15.28 2.64
N ILE A 218 10.82 -15.01 1.56
CA ILE A 218 11.14 -15.53 0.24
C ILE A 218 12.38 -14.78 -0.28
N LYS A 219 13.49 -15.50 -0.46
CA LYS A 219 14.68 -15.00 -1.14
C LYS A 219 14.69 -15.54 -2.58
N GLY A 220 15.22 -14.76 -3.51
CA GLY A 220 15.33 -15.18 -4.90
C GLY A 220 15.77 -14.07 -5.85
N ARG A 221 15.75 -14.38 -7.14
CA ARG A 221 15.99 -13.40 -8.22
C ARG A 221 14.65 -13.01 -8.89
N PRO A 222 14.61 -11.90 -9.64
CA PRO A 222 13.52 -11.66 -10.59
C PRO A 222 13.27 -12.91 -11.45
N GLY A 223 12.00 -13.23 -11.73
CA GLY A 223 11.66 -14.44 -12.49
C GLY A 223 11.73 -15.78 -11.72
N SER A 224 12.06 -15.82 -10.43
CA SER A 224 12.14 -17.09 -9.66
C SER A 224 10.79 -17.67 -9.22
N GLY A 225 9.67 -17.15 -9.72
CA GLY A 225 8.30 -17.65 -9.45
C GLY A 225 7.68 -17.29 -8.09
N LYS A 226 8.24 -16.30 -7.37
CA LYS A 226 7.76 -15.85 -6.04
C LYS A 226 6.30 -15.39 -6.08
N SER A 227 6.01 -14.44 -6.96
CA SER A 227 4.66 -13.92 -7.21
C SER A 227 3.66 -15.01 -7.60
N THR A 228 4.06 -15.95 -8.46
CA THR A 228 3.22 -17.10 -8.85
C THR A 228 2.89 -18.01 -7.68
N MET A 229 3.84 -18.26 -6.78
CA MET A 229 3.62 -19.02 -5.55
C MET A 229 2.63 -18.29 -4.63
N LEU A 230 2.86 -17.00 -4.39
CA LEU A 230 1.98 -16.17 -3.55
C LEU A 230 0.53 -16.14 -4.09
N LYS A 231 0.34 -16.00 -5.41
CA LYS A 231 -0.98 -16.05 -6.05
C LYS A 231 -1.70 -17.38 -5.80
N LYS A 232 -0.97 -18.50 -5.84
CA LYS A 232 -1.53 -19.83 -5.55
C LYS A 232 -1.90 -19.98 -4.08
N ILE A 233 -1.09 -19.45 -3.17
CA ILE A 233 -1.37 -19.43 -1.72
C ILE A 233 -2.63 -18.61 -1.43
N ALA A 234 -2.73 -17.39 -1.96
CA ALA A 234 -3.89 -16.53 -1.79
C ALA A 234 -5.18 -17.18 -2.33
N ALA A 235 -5.13 -17.77 -3.53
CA ALA A 235 -6.28 -18.44 -4.12
C ALA A 235 -6.75 -19.67 -3.34
N GLU A 236 -5.82 -20.47 -2.81
CA GLU A 236 -6.19 -21.63 -1.98
C GLU A 236 -6.71 -21.19 -0.60
N ALA A 237 -6.14 -20.14 -0.01
CA ALA A 237 -6.64 -19.55 1.24
C ALA A 237 -8.10 -19.11 1.11
N GLU A 238 -8.41 -18.33 0.06
CA GLU A 238 -9.76 -17.86 -0.23
C GLU A 238 -10.73 -19.03 -0.40
N LYS A 239 -10.35 -20.04 -1.19
CA LYS A 239 -11.16 -21.24 -1.43
C LYS A 239 -11.47 -22.00 -0.14
N ARG A 240 -10.53 -22.00 0.82
CA ARG A 240 -10.67 -22.67 2.12
C ARG A 240 -11.32 -21.79 3.19
N GLY A 241 -11.75 -20.58 2.84
CA GLY A 241 -12.45 -19.67 3.74
C GLY A 241 -11.54 -18.86 4.66
N TYR A 242 -10.24 -18.78 4.41
CA TYR A 242 -9.31 -17.94 5.19
C TYR A 242 -9.34 -16.50 4.70
N ASP A 243 -9.50 -15.55 5.62
CA ASP A 243 -9.31 -14.13 5.32
C ASP A 243 -7.87 -13.91 4.89
N THR A 244 -7.71 -13.23 3.77
CA THR A 244 -6.45 -13.13 3.06
C THR A 244 -6.12 -11.67 2.82
N GLU A 245 -5.00 -11.20 3.38
CA GLU A 245 -4.43 -9.92 3.02
C GLU A 245 -3.40 -10.14 1.91
N VAL A 246 -3.67 -9.59 0.73
CA VAL A 246 -2.84 -9.68 -0.47
C VAL A 246 -2.13 -8.35 -0.67
N TYR A 247 -0.81 -8.39 -0.71
CA TYR A 247 0.03 -7.21 -0.90
C TYR A 247 0.75 -7.30 -2.25
N HIS A 248 0.40 -6.38 -3.13
CA HIS A 248 0.97 -6.21 -4.45
C HIS A 248 2.33 -5.52 -4.38
N CYS A 249 3.14 -5.73 -5.40
CA CYS A 249 4.40 -5.01 -5.57
C CYS A 249 4.12 -3.53 -5.84
N GLY A 250 4.83 -2.66 -5.12
CA GLY A 250 4.73 -1.20 -5.30
C GLY A 250 5.22 -0.72 -6.67
N PHE A 251 5.96 -1.56 -7.40
CA PHE A 251 6.51 -1.26 -8.72
C PHE A 251 5.71 -1.91 -9.86
N ASP A 252 5.42 -3.22 -9.80
CA ASP A 252 4.55 -3.92 -10.76
C ASP A 252 3.25 -4.38 -10.09
N PRO A 253 2.11 -3.71 -10.33
CA PRO A 253 0.86 -4.01 -9.62
C PRO A 253 0.28 -5.40 -9.97
N ASP A 254 0.74 -6.06 -11.04
CA ASP A 254 0.30 -7.43 -11.35
C ASP A 254 1.06 -8.48 -10.54
N SER A 255 2.17 -8.10 -9.90
CA SER A 255 2.96 -8.99 -9.06
C SER A 255 2.52 -8.93 -7.60
N LEU A 256 2.54 -10.07 -6.91
CA LEU A 256 2.35 -10.15 -5.46
C LEU A 256 3.70 -10.25 -4.77
N ASP A 257 3.86 -9.47 -3.70
CA ASP A 257 5.05 -9.48 -2.86
C ASP A 257 4.76 -10.04 -1.47
N MET A 258 3.51 -10.02 -0.98
CA MET A 258 3.20 -10.61 0.34
C MET A 258 1.77 -11.13 0.43
N VAL A 259 1.62 -12.19 1.23
CA VAL A 259 0.33 -12.72 1.68
C VAL A 259 0.38 -12.90 3.19
N ILE A 260 -0.63 -12.39 3.90
CA ILE A 260 -0.82 -12.60 5.34
C ILE A 260 -2.13 -13.37 5.55
N LEU A 261 -2.01 -14.50 6.26
CA LEU A 261 -3.10 -15.39 6.68
C LEU A 261 -3.10 -15.43 8.20
N ARG A 262 -3.74 -14.45 8.84
CA ARG A 262 -3.69 -14.29 10.30
C ARG A 262 -4.32 -15.46 11.04
N GLU A 263 -5.37 -16.05 10.48
CA GLU A 263 -6.06 -17.23 11.05
C GLU A 263 -5.18 -18.48 11.04
N ALA A 264 -4.21 -18.56 10.11
CA ALA A 264 -3.19 -19.60 10.08
C ALA A 264 -1.89 -19.19 10.81
N GLY A 265 -1.81 -17.96 11.34
CA GLY A 265 -0.62 -17.42 11.98
C GLY A 265 0.57 -17.22 11.03
N ILE A 266 0.34 -17.04 9.72
CA ILE A 266 1.38 -17.05 8.69
C ILE A 266 1.45 -15.71 7.93
N ALA A 267 2.65 -15.20 7.74
CA ALA A 267 2.97 -14.18 6.76
C ALA A 267 4.09 -14.70 5.86
N ILE A 268 3.90 -14.61 4.56
CA ILE A 268 4.90 -15.01 3.57
C ILE A 268 5.12 -13.86 2.60
N PHE A 269 6.37 -13.45 2.41
CA PHE A 269 6.69 -12.25 1.62
C PHE A 269 8.03 -12.31 0.92
N ASP A 270 8.10 -11.64 -0.22
CA ASP A 270 9.34 -11.35 -0.93
C ASP A 270 10.22 -10.46 -0.06
N SER A 271 11.39 -10.98 0.31
CA SER A 271 12.38 -10.31 1.15
C SER A 271 13.65 -10.05 0.34
N THR A 272 13.48 -9.44 -0.82
CA THR A 272 14.58 -9.02 -1.70
C THR A 272 14.60 -7.51 -1.87
N ALA A 273 15.74 -6.96 -2.30
CA ALA A 273 15.88 -5.52 -2.49
C ALA A 273 14.73 -4.97 -3.37
N PRO A 274 14.10 -3.84 -2.99
CA PRO A 274 14.53 -2.91 -1.95
C PRO A 274 14.01 -3.21 -0.54
N HIS A 275 13.15 -4.21 -0.34
CA HIS A 275 12.48 -4.53 0.93
C HIS A 275 13.10 -5.78 1.59
N GLU A 276 14.40 -5.72 1.87
CA GLU A 276 15.14 -6.87 2.38
C GLU A 276 15.15 -6.95 3.91
N TYR A 277 14.68 -8.08 4.43
CA TYR A 277 14.67 -8.42 5.84
C TYR A 277 15.34 -9.77 6.12
N PHE A 278 15.74 -9.97 7.37
CA PHE A 278 16.36 -11.20 7.85
C PHE A 278 15.61 -11.73 9.08
N PRO A 279 15.70 -13.04 9.36
CA PRO A 279 15.16 -13.63 10.59
C PRO A 279 15.70 -12.94 11.85
N GLU A 280 14.78 -12.53 12.71
CA GLU A 280 15.09 -11.81 13.96
C GLU A 280 14.39 -12.43 15.18
N ARG A 281 13.33 -13.22 14.96
CA ARG A 281 12.56 -13.85 16.04
C ARG A 281 12.22 -15.30 15.75
N GLU A 282 11.76 -15.99 16.80
CA GLU A 282 11.21 -17.34 16.67
C GLU A 282 10.03 -17.35 15.67
N GLY A 283 9.99 -18.38 14.82
CA GLY A 283 9.02 -18.50 13.72
C GLY A 283 9.42 -17.82 12.42
N ASP A 284 10.58 -17.14 12.36
CA ASP A 284 11.13 -16.61 11.12
C ASP A 284 11.90 -17.68 10.32
N GLU A 285 11.57 -17.82 9.04
CA GLU A 285 12.14 -18.85 8.15
C GLU A 285 12.53 -18.26 6.80
N ILE A 286 13.68 -18.67 6.26
CA ILE A 286 14.07 -18.29 4.89
C ILE A 286 13.59 -19.35 3.91
N LEU A 287 12.88 -18.90 2.88
CA LEU A 287 12.56 -19.71 1.71
C LEU A 287 13.41 -19.24 0.52
N ASP A 288 14.54 -19.90 0.29
CA ASP A 288 15.45 -19.56 -0.81
C ASP A 288 15.02 -20.21 -2.14
N MET A 289 14.21 -19.47 -2.92
CA MET A 289 13.76 -19.90 -4.24
C MET A 289 14.90 -20.05 -5.24
N TYR A 290 16.00 -19.30 -5.07
CA TYR A 290 17.14 -19.41 -5.95
C TYR A 290 17.82 -20.77 -5.76
N ALA A 291 18.19 -21.10 -4.52
CA ALA A 291 18.82 -22.37 -4.20
C ALA A 291 17.93 -23.59 -4.53
N LEU A 292 16.62 -23.45 -4.37
CA LEU A 292 15.67 -24.56 -4.54
C LEU A 292 15.27 -24.80 -6.00
N ALA A 293 15.15 -23.75 -6.81
CA ALA A 293 14.49 -23.84 -8.12
C ALA A 293 15.29 -23.27 -9.29
N ILE A 294 16.39 -22.54 -9.08
CA ILE A 294 17.23 -22.02 -10.17
C ILE A 294 18.44 -22.95 -10.39
N LEU A 295 18.86 -23.11 -11.64
CA LEU A 295 20.08 -23.86 -11.98
C LEU A 295 21.31 -23.23 -11.29
N PRO A 296 22.08 -23.98 -10.47
CA PRO A 296 23.30 -23.47 -9.87
C PRO A 296 24.30 -23.00 -10.95
N GLY A 297 24.99 -21.88 -10.70
CA GLY A 297 25.90 -21.29 -11.67
C GLY A 297 25.27 -20.26 -12.62
N THR A 298 23.97 -19.96 -12.48
CA THR A 298 23.27 -19.02 -13.38
C THR A 298 23.82 -17.60 -13.24
N ASP A 299 23.96 -17.08 -12.01
CA ASP A 299 24.53 -15.74 -11.77
C ASP A 299 25.95 -15.63 -12.37
N GLU A 300 26.80 -16.64 -12.19
CA GLU A 300 28.17 -16.65 -12.71
C GLU A 300 28.21 -16.70 -14.24
N LYS A 301 27.38 -17.56 -14.84
CA LYS A 301 27.28 -17.70 -16.30
C LYS A 301 26.84 -16.41 -16.99
N PHE A 302 25.94 -15.66 -16.36
CA PHE A 302 25.37 -14.44 -16.93
C PHE A 302 25.89 -13.15 -16.27
N ALA A 303 26.97 -13.21 -15.50
CA ALA A 303 27.44 -12.10 -14.65
C ALA A 303 27.59 -10.76 -15.38
N VAL A 304 28.15 -10.76 -16.59
CA VAL A 304 28.33 -9.55 -17.40
C VAL A 304 26.98 -8.95 -17.80
N GLN A 305 26.08 -9.79 -18.31
CA GLN A 305 24.74 -9.37 -18.73
C GLN A 305 23.90 -8.89 -17.54
N LEU A 306 23.95 -9.60 -16.42
CA LEU A 306 23.24 -9.23 -15.18
C LEU A 306 23.75 -7.90 -14.62
N LYS A 307 25.06 -7.64 -14.68
CA LYS A 307 25.63 -6.36 -14.28
C LYS A 307 25.14 -5.21 -15.16
N GLU A 308 25.06 -5.43 -16.47
CA GLU A 308 24.53 -4.43 -17.40
C GLU A 308 23.04 -4.15 -17.17
N ILE A 309 22.23 -5.21 -17.07
CA ILE A 309 20.79 -5.11 -16.80
C ILE A 309 20.52 -4.40 -15.48
N SER A 310 21.16 -4.83 -14.39
CA SER A 310 20.97 -4.21 -13.07
C SER A 310 21.40 -2.75 -13.04
N SER A 311 22.47 -2.37 -13.75
CA SER A 311 22.91 -0.98 -13.87
C SER A 311 21.89 -0.12 -14.62
N ARG A 312 21.36 -0.61 -15.76
CA ARG A 312 20.32 0.10 -16.52
C ARG A 312 19.02 0.22 -15.72
N TYR A 313 18.62 -0.84 -15.02
CA TYR A 313 17.45 -0.83 -14.15
C TYR A 313 17.59 0.20 -13.03
N ALA A 314 18.71 0.17 -12.30
CA ALA A 314 18.97 1.10 -11.20
C ALA A 314 18.95 2.56 -11.67
N GLU A 315 19.51 2.85 -12.84
CA GLU A 315 19.48 4.20 -13.41
C GLU A 315 18.05 4.67 -13.72
N ARG A 316 17.21 3.82 -14.32
CA ARG A 316 15.80 4.16 -14.58
C ARG A 316 15.00 4.34 -13.29
N MET A 317 15.20 3.48 -12.29
CA MET A 317 14.57 3.63 -10.97
C MET A 317 14.98 4.93 -10.27
N LYS A 318 16.26 5.31 -10.37
CA LYS A 318 16.79 6.56 -9.85
C LYS A 318 16.15 7.77 -10.53
N GLN A 319 16.06 7.77 -11.86
CA GLN A 319 15.41 8.86 -12.61
C GLN A 319 13.91 8.96 -12.29
N GLY A 320 13.20 7.83 -12.21
CA GLY A 320 11.79 7.82 -11.82
C GLY A 320 11.58 8.40 -10.42
N THR A 321 12.43 8.01 -9.46
CA THR A 321 12.41 8.54 -8.07
C THR A 321 12.72 10.05 -8.05
N PHE A 322 13.66 10.51 -8.86
CA PHE A 322 13.97 11.93 -9.00
C PHE A 322 12.73 12.74 -9.44
N TYR A 323 12.02 12.28 -10.46
CA TYR A 323 10.80 12.97 -10.92
C TYR A 323 9.66 12.93 -9.89
N LEU A 324 9.54 11.86 -9.09
CA LEU A 324 8.62 11.85 -7.94
C LEU A 324 9.01 12.90 -6.89
N ALA A 325 10.31 13.09 -6.64
CA ALA A 325 10.80 14.13 -5.73
C ALA A 325 10.52 15.54 -6.25
N GLU A 326 10.66 15.77 -7.56
CA GLU A 326 10.26 17.04 -8.19
C GLU A 326 8.75 17.29 -8.05
N ALA A 327 7.93 16.27 -8.32
CA ALA A 327 6.47 16.37 -8.16
C ALA A 327 6.09 16.73 -6.70
N LYS A 328 6.73 16.09 -5.71
CA LYS A 328 6.54 16.40 -4.29
C LYS A 328 6.93 17.85 -3.97
N ALA A 329 8.09 18.32 -4.43
CA ALA A 329 8.55 19.68 -4.17
C ALA A 329 7.61 20.75 -4.77
N LEU A 330 7.03 20.48 -5.95
CA LEU A 330 6.02 21.35 -6.55
C LEU A 330 4.68 21.26 -5.81
N HIS A 331 4.28 20.06 -5.36
CA HIS A 331 3.09 19.88 -4.54
C HIS A 331 3.18 20.66 -3.23
N ASP A 332 4.35 20.68 -2.59
CA ASP A 332 4.58 21.43 -1.35
C ASP A 332 4.41 22.94 -1.54
N GLN A 333 4.75 23.47 -2.72
CA GLN A 333 4.47 24.86 -3.08
C GLN A 333 2.97 25.13 -3.22
N VAL A 334 2.24 24.21 -3.87
CA VAL A 334 0.77 24.30 -3.97
C VAL A 334 0.14 24.26 -2.57
N GLU A 335 0.58 23.33 -1.72
CA GLU A 335 0.13 23.20 -0.35
C GLU A 335 0.39 24.46 0.49
N ALA A 336 1.56 25.09 0.35
CA ALA A 336 1.86 26.34 1.04
C ALA A 336 0.89 27.47 0.66
N ILE A 337 0.56 27.60 -0.63
CA ILE A 337 -0.42 28.59 -1.12
C ILE A 337 -1.80 28.34 -0.50
N TYR A 338 -2.29 27.09 -0.55
CA TYR A 338 -3.60 26.75 0.03
C TYR A 338 -3.64 26.93 1.54
N THR A 339 -2.60 26.49 2.25
CA THR A 339 -2.49 26.58 3.71
C THR A 339 -2.54 28.03 4.19
N SER A 340 -1.81 28.93 3.51
CA SER A 340 -1.84 30.37 3.83
C SER A 340 -3.20 31.04 3.66
N SER A 341 -4.10 30.41 2.88
CA SER A 341 -5.43 30.90 2.57
C SER A 341 -6.54 30.12 3.29
N MET A 342 -6.21 29.30 4.30
CA MET A 342 -7.16 28.41 4.96
C MET A 342 -7.59 28.87 6.36
N ASN A 343 -8.89 28.79 6.63
CA ASN A 343 -9.46 28.85 7.97
C ASN A 343 -9.74 27.43 8.49
N PHE A 344 -8.94 27.00 9.47
CA PHE A 344 -8.97 25.65 10.04
C PHE A 344 -10.13 25.40 11.02
N LEU A 345 -10.98 26.38 11.32
CA LEU A 345 -12.17 26.15 12.16
C LEU A 345 -13.07 25.04 11.59
N SER A 346 -13.31 25.07 10.27
CA SER A 346 -14.11 24.03 9.58
C SER A 346 -13.52 22.62 9.69
N VAL A 347 -12.19 22.50 9.81
CA VAL A 347 -11.50 21.21 9.99
C VAL A 347 -11.71 20.69 11.41
N ASN A 348 -11.73 21.58 12.41
CA ASN A 348 -12.02 21.19 13.79
C ASN A 348 -13.46 20.73 13.95
N GLU A 349 -14.42 21.46 13.37
CA GLU A 349 -15.85 21.09 13.38
C GLU A 349 -16.06 19.71 12.74
N ALA A 350 -15.46 19.46 11.58
CA ALA A 350 -15.50 18.15 10.93
C ALA A 350 -14.88 17.05 11.80
N ALA A 351 -13.77 17.32 12.48
CA ALA A 351 -13.14 16.34 13.35
C ALA A 351 -14.03 16.00 14.56
N GLU A 352 -14.73 16.97 15.12
CA GLU A 352 -15.68 16.79 16.23
C GLU A 352 -16.92 16.00 15.80
N GLU A 353 -17.46 16.31 14.60
CA GLU A 353 -18.57 15.58 14.00
C GLU A 353 -18.24 14.09 13.81
N ILE A 354 -17.12 13.80 13.13
CA ILE A 354 -16.67 12.42 12.91
C ILE A 354 -16.39 11.71 14.24
N SER A 355 -15.75 12.39 15.19
CA SER A 355 -15.44 11.81 16.50
C SER A 355 -16.71 11.45 17.27
N SER A 356 -17.72 12.31 17.24
CA SER A 356 -19.01 12.08 17.90
C SER A 356 -19.74 10.87 17.31
N GLU A 357 -19.71 10.72 15.98
CA GLU A 357 -20.29 9.56 15.32
C GLU A 357 -19.57 8.27 15.68
N PHE A 358 -18.23 8.27 15.66
CA PHE A 358 -17.47 7.07 16.05
C PHE A 358 -17.71 6.71 17.53
N GLU A 359 -17.87 7.70 18.42
CA GLU A 359 -18.25 7.47 19.82
C GLU A 359 -19.63 6.83 19.95
N ARG A 360 -20.61 7.28 19.15
CA ARG A 360 -21.93 6.66 19.10
C ARG A 360 -21.84 5.19 18.66
N LEU A 361 -21.14 4.91 17.57
CA LEU A 361 -20.94 3.54 17.06
C LEU A 361 -20.25 2.64 18.11
N ALA A 362 -19.24 3.16 18.80
CA ALA A 362 -18.55 2.43 19.87
C ALA A 362 -19.48 2.12 21.06
N ALA A 363 -20.37 3.06 21.43
CA ALA A 363 -21.34 2.84 22.50
C ALA A 363 -22.40 1.79 22.12
N GLU A 364 -22.83 1.76 20.86
CA GLU A 364 -23.81 0.78 20.36
C GLU A 364 -23.29 -0.65 20.38
N GLN A 365 -21.97 -0.85 20.18
CA GLN A 365 -21.33 -2.15 20.28
C GLN A 365 -21.22 -2.69 21.71
N ILE A 366 -21.34 -1.85 22.74
CA ILE A 366 -21.29 -2.27 24.15
C ILE A 366 -22.66 -2.78 24.63
N ILE A 367 -23.73 -2.48 23.89
CA ILE A 367 -25.12 -2.80 24.28
C ILE A 367 -25.55 -4.20 23.79
N TYR A 368 -24.77 -4.83 22.90
CA TYR A 368 -24.95 -6.20 22.41
C TYR A 368 -23.79 -7.09 22.88
#